data_AF-A0A133NSU5-F1
#
_entry.id   AF-A0A133NSU5-F1
#
_cell.length_a   1.000
_cell.length_b   1.000
_cell.length_c   1.000
_cell.angle_alpha   90.00
_cell.angle_beta   90.00
_cell.angle_gamma   90.00
#
_symmetry.space_group_name_H-M   'P 1'
#
loop_
_entity.id
_entity.type
_entity.pdbx_description
1 polymer ?
#
loop_
_entity_poly.entity_id
_entity_poly.type
_entity_poly.pdbx_seq_one_letter_code
_entity_poly.pdbx_strand_id
1 'polypeptide(L)'
;MAMHYCVMEYENNENNTKNLNSKPMFWMQITANVVPILANIALAIMAFLQKSWMMLAMVVPSIMMYIACLIPQIVQYNSNKNNKNCVKNKKNQSIQLGKTTVASHIQGIPGTLVPINLEAMLINNANQIYSASNSKSMHNHVPPWKNVVYAWLVSSKNPFKSYKNLVAPIGISSNGYFCIDLVKNGPHALVAGTTGAGKSVLLTSWCLALAFKYSPKLLQFVFMDFKGGATFDSLATLPHSVGNVGDLNLKHAARALRGLEMELDRRERLVANQGCHDISQVKPSEPAMVIVIDEFHALKNQLPDYINRLIRIASVGRSLGMHLIACTQNPMGQVNTDMKANMSINICLRVRDAMQSHELLGSQAAASINPNNPGAAYCNTGDGIVALQCSQSQNKNSLIEAIKLAGKFYCYKAPKQLFSAPLPRYLNNSTLNRYCKNTENRESGLLIGLKDDGINLSEAILPTNLGNIAIIGASKRGKTNLINVIKNAIKLQNQDSKNLYINDDADLLLEPFRSDEKSQELQCKLKDSKTTVVFCAQNARHIRIPEQAPVRIIFPTGDCATDSMLGIPADLLKTLSVEDYQTPGRCIMIIPGSANLLQILSFT
;
A
#
# COMPACT_ATOMS: atom_id res chain seq x y z
N MET A 1 -31.93 -19.49 -58.91
CA MET A 1 -32.36 -20.71 -58.18
C MET A 1 -31.22 -21.67 -57.80
N ALA A 2 -29.94 -21.29 -57.96
CA ALA A 2 -28.78 -22.08 -57.51
C ALA A 2 -27.95 -21.38 -56.40
N MET A 3 -28.52 -20.36 -55.75
CA MET A 3 -27.94 -19.63 -54.61
C MET A 3 -28.66 -19.95 -53.27
N HIS A 4 -29.45 -21.03 -53.25
CA HIS A 4 -30.20 -21.46 -52.06
C HIS A 4 -29.88 -22.90 -51.60
N TYR A 5 -28.92 -23.57 -52.24
CA TYR A 5 -28.48 -24.92 -51.84
C TYR A 5 -27.05 -24.99 -51.28
N CYS A 6 -26.27 -23.90 -51.34
CA CYS A 6 -24.87 -23.90 -50.86
C CYS A 6 -24.70 -23.33 -49.44
N VAL A 7 -25.78 -22.87 -48.80
CA VAL A 7 -25.76 -22.27 -47.45
C VAL A 7 -26.10 -23.28 -46.34
N MET A 8 -26.43 -24.53 -46.67
CA MET A 8 -26.88 -25.55 -45.69
C MET A 8 -25.89 -26.70 -45.44
N GLU A 9 -24.69 -26.69 -46.06
CA GLU A 9 -23.68 -27.75 -45.88
C GLU A 9 -22.41 -27.33 -45.12
N TYR A 10 -22.28 -26.05 -44.76
CA TYR A 10 -21.09 -25.52 -44.08
C TYR A 10 -21.16 -25.53 -42.54
N GLU A 11 -22.27 -25.92 -41.93
CA GLU A 11 -22.44 -25.92 -40.46
C GLU A 11 -22.27 -27.30 -39.77
N ASN A 12 -21.96 -28.37 -40.49
CA ASN A 12 -21.96 -29.74 -39.91
C ASN A 12 -20.62 -30.50 -39.87
N ASN A 13 -19.47 -29.85 -40.10
CA ASN A 13 -18.19 -30.59 -40.18
C ASN A 13 -16.99 -30.01 -39.40
N GLU A 14 -17.20 -29.14 -38.41
CA GLU A 14 -16.10 -28.59 -37.58
C GLU A 14 -15.64 -29.49 -36.41
N ASN A 15 -16.26 -30.66 -36.19
CA ASN A 15 -15.99 -31.46 -34.99
C ASN A 15 -15.03 -32.66 -35.15
N ASN A 16 -14.33 -32.84 -36.28
CA ASN A 16 -13.52 -34.07 -36.46
C ASN A 16 -12.08 -33.95 -37.01
N THR A 17 -11.45 -32.77 -37.02
CA THR A 17 -10.11 -32.59 -37.65
C THR A 17 -9.03 -31.96 -36.74
N LYS A 18 -8.92 -32.37 -35.47
CA LYS A 18 -7.79 -31.95 -34.59
C LYS A 18 -6.73 -33.01 -34.28
N ASN A 19 -6.75 -34.20 -34.89
CA ASN A 19 -5.80 -35.27 -34.53
C ASN A 19 -4.92 -35.86 -35.65
N LEU A 20 -4.86 -35.24 -36.82
CA LEU A 20 -3.90 -35.59 -37.88
C LEU A 20 -3.20 -34.32 -38.36
N ASN A 21 -2.03 -33.97 -37.79
CA ASN A 21 -0.98 -33.16 -38.43
C ASN A 21 0.26 -32.85 -37.53
N SER A 22 0.91 -33.86 -36.92
CA SER A 22 2.23 -33.64 -36.26
C SER A 22 3.43 -34.20 -37.01
N LYS A 23 3.24 -35.23 -37.86
CA LYS A 23 4.32 -35.82 -38.66
C LYS A 23 4.71 -35.01 -39.91
N PRO A 24 3.78 -34.50 -40.74
CA PRO A 24 4.18 -33.79 -41.96
C PRO A 24 4.85 -32.44 -41.64
N MET A 25 4.37 -31.73 -40.61
CA MET A 25 4.93 -30.44 -40.18
C MET A 25 6.38 -30.54 -39.67
N PHE A 26 6.73 -31.64 -38.99
CA PHE A 26 8.09 -31.89 -38.50
C PHE A 26 9.08 -32.18 -39.65
N TRP A 27 8.68 -33.00 -40.63
CA TRP A 27 9.52 -33.27 -41.80
C TRP A 27 9.74 -32.01 -42.63
N MET A 28 8.72 -31.15 -42.76
CA MET A 28 8.84 -29.88 -43.47
C MET A 28 9.83 -28.91 -42.79
N GLN A 29 9.86 -28.88 -41.45
CA GLN A 29 10.82 -28.07 -40.68
C GLN A 29 12.25 -28.61 -40.77
N ILE A 30 12.45 -29.92 -40.75
CA ILE A 30 13.79 -30.51 -40.96
C ILE A 30 14.30 -30.22 -42.37
N THR A 31 13.46 -30.40 -43.40
CA THR A 31 13.88 -30.16 -44.79
C THR A 31 14.33 -28.72 -45.02
N ALA A 32 13.69 -27.75 -44.34
CA ALA A 32 14.06 -26.33 -44.42
C ALA A 32 15.46 -26.04 -43.85
N ASN A 33 15.91 -26.80 -42.85
CA ASN A 33 17.20 -26.60 -42.18
C ASN A 33 18.34 -27.43 -42.79
N VAL A 34 18.03 -28.55 -43.45
CA VAL A 34 19.04 -29.44 -44.06
C VAL A 34 19.60 -28.87 -45.36
N VAL A 35 18.76 -28.20 -46.17
CA VAL A 35 19.18 -27.63 -47.46
C VAL A 35 20.31 -26.59 -47.31
N PRO A 36 20.23 -25.60 -46.40
CA PRO A 36 21.33 -24.64 -46.18
C PRO A 36 22.62 -25.28 -45.67
N ILE A 37 22.53 -26.36 -44.89
CA ILE A 37 23.70 -27.06 -44.35
C ILE A 37 24.48 -27.74 -45.49
N LEU A 38 23.78 -28.44 -46.39
CA LEU A 38 24.40 -29.08 -47.55
C LEU A 38 25.06 -28.05 -48.48
N ALA A 39 24.42 -26.89 -48.68
CA ALA A 39 25.00 -25.80 -49.47
C ALA A 39 26.29 -25.24 -48.84
N ASN A 40 26.30 -25.01 -47.53
CA ASN A 40 27.48 -24.50 -46.82
C ASN A 40 28.61 -25.55 -46.74
N ILE A 41 28.29 -26.84 -46.62
CA ILE A 41 29.28 -27.92 -46.70
C ILE A 41 29.91 -27.98 -48.10
N ALA A 42 29.13 -27.84 -49.17
CA ALA A 42 29.65 -27.78 -50.54
C ALA A 42 30.59 -26.58 -50.73
N LEU A 43 30.23 -25.41 -50.19
CA LEU A 43 31.09 -24.21 -50.15
C LEU A 43 32.38 -24.44 -49.37
N ALA A 44 32.32 -25.12 -48.22
CA ALA A 44 33.50 -25.45 -47.43
C ALA A 44 34.44 -26.43 -48.17
N ILE A 45 33.88 -27.44 -48.86
CA ILE A 45 34.64 -28.38 -49.69
C ILE A 45 35.30 -27.65 -50.87
N MET A 46 34.56 -26.76 -51.53
CA MET A 46 35.09 -25.94 -52.63
C MET A 46 36.22 -25.01 -52.14
N ALA A 47 36.04 -24.36 -50.99
CA ALA A 47 37.08 -23.52 -50.37
C ALA A 47 38.34 -24.32 -49.99
N PHE A 48 38.16 -25.56 -49.52
CA PHE A 48 39.27 -26.46 -49.20
C PHE A 48 40.04 -26.88 -50.47
N LEU A 49 39.33 -27.21 -51.55
CA LEU A 49 39.94 -27.54 -52.86
C LEU A 49 40.72 -26.37 -53.45
N GLN A 50 40.26 -25.13 -53.21
CA GLN A 50 40.91 -23.90 -53.68
C GLN A 50 42.04 -23.41 -52.75
N LYS A 51 42.33 -24.12 -51.65
CA LYS A 51 43.30 -23.69 -50.60
C LYS A 51 43.03 -22.28 -50.05
N SER A 52 41.79 -21.81 -50.09
CA SER A 52 41.39 -20.46 -49.65
C SER A 52 40.96 -20.47 -48.18
N TRP A 53 41.95 -20.57 -47.28
CA TRP A 53 41.73 -20.72 -45.83
C TRP A 53 40.86 -19.61 -45.19
N MET A 54 40.88 -18.38 -45.71
CA MET A 54 40.00 -17.30 -45.24
C MET A 54 38.52 -17.56 -45.53
N MET A 55 38.19 -18.14 -46.69
CA MET A 55 36.81 -18.44 -47.06
C MET A 55 36.28 -19.59 -46.18
N LEU A 56 37.12 -20.59 -45.91
CA LEU A 56 36.80 -21.67 -44.97
C LEU A 56 36.46 -21.10 -43.57
N ALA A 57 37.29 -20.18 -43.07
CA ALA A 57 37.10 -19.58 -41.74
C ALA A 57 35.79 -18.80 -41.59
N MET A 58 35.25 -18.22 -42.67
CA MET A 58 33.95 -17.52 -42.65
C MET A 58 32.74 -18.46 -42.72
N VAL A 59 32.89 -19.67 -43.27
CA VAL A 59 31.80 -20.64 -43.46
C VAL A 59 31.63 -21.56 -42.24
N VAL A 60 32.68 -21.79 -41.44
CA VAL A 60 32.57 -22.64 -40.23
C VAL A 60 31.54 -22.12 -39.21
N PRO A 61 31.48 -20.81 -38.86
CA PRO A 61 30.51 -20.30 -37.89
C PRO A 61 29.05 -20.49 -38.32
N SER A 62 28.75 -20.35 -39.62
CA SER A 62 27.39 -20.52 -40.13
C SER A 62 26.96 -21.99 -40.06
N ILE A 63 27.84 -22.94 -40.40
CA ILE A 63 27.58 -24.38 -40.24
C ILE A 63 27.32 -24.72 -38.76
N MET A 64 28.14 -24.19 -37.83
CA MET A 64 27.94 -24.44 -36.39
C MET A 64 26.58 -23.92 -35.90
N MET A 65 26.14 -22.74 -36.36
CA MET A 65 24.85 -22.17 -35.99
C MET A 65 23.67 -23.03 -36.48
N TYR A 66 23.71 -23.55 -37.70
CA TYR A 66 22.65 -24.41 -38.21
C TYR A 66 22.59 -25.78 -37.51
N ILE A 67 23.74 -26.36 -37.15
CA ILE A 67 23.81 -27.58 -36.35
C ILE A 67 23.23 -27.34 -34.95
N ALA A 68 23.55 -26.20 -34.32
CA ALA A 68 23.02 -25.82 -33.01
C ALA A 68 21.48 -25.68 -33.02
N CYS A 69 20.88 -25.22 -34.12
CA CYS A 69 19.42 -25.14 -34.28
C CYS A 69 18.74 -26.50 -34.49
N LEU A 70 19.42 -27.49 -35.08
CA LEU A 70 18.86 -28.83 -35.33
C LEU A 70 18.86 -29.72 -34.08
N ILE A 71 19.82 -29.56 -33.17
CA ILE A 71 19.96 -30.39 -31.97
C ILE A 71 18.69 -30.36 -31.10
N PRO A 72 18.11 -29.20 -30.72
CA PRO A 72 16.89 -29.14 -29.92
C PRO A 72 15.69 -29.82 -30.61
N GLN A 73 15.58 -29.70 -31.94
CA GLN A 73 14.47 -30.27 -32.71
C GLN A 73 14.52 -31.81 -32.74
N ILE A 74 15.72 -32.37 -32.91
CA ILE A 74 15.94 -33.83 -32.87
C ILE A 74 15.73 -34.37 -31.45
N VAL A 75 16.20 -33.65 -30.43
CA VAL A 75 15.99 -34.01 -29.01
C VAL A 75 14.50 -33.99 -28.67
N GLN A 76 13.75 -32.97 -29.11
CA GLN A 76 12.31 -32.87 -28.88
C GLN A 76 11.53 -33.98 -29.61
N TYR A 77 11.96 -34.37 -30.81
CA TYR A 77 11.36 -35.49 -31.54
C TYR A 77 11.65 -36.84 -30.89
N ASN A 78 12.89 -37.11 -30.48
CA ASN A 78 13.26 -38.34 -29.79
C ASN A 78 12.60 -38.44 -28.41
N SER A 79 12.48 -37.33 -27.67
CA SER A 79 11.72 -37.26 -26.43
C SER A 79 10.23 -37.58 -26.65
N ASN A 80 9.62 -37.04 -27.71
CA ASN A 80 8.23 -37.35 -28.09
C ASN A 80 8.04 -38.78 -28.60
N LYS A 81 9.04 -39.38 -29.26
CA LYS A 81 9.03 -40.78 -29.71
C LYS A 81 9.20 -41.74 -28.53
N ASN A 82 10.07 -41.42 -27.58
CA ASN A 82 10.25 -42.17 -26.33
C ASN A 82 9.02 -42.07 -25.44
N ASN A 83 8.36 -40.91 -25.35
CA ASN A 83 7.08 -40.77 -24.66
C ASN A 83 5.96 -41.58 -25.34
N LYS A 84 5.89 -41.62 -26.68
CA LYS A 84 4.91 -42.46 -27.40
C LYS A 84 5.17 -43.96 -27.26
N ASN A 85 6.42 -44.40 -27.21
CA ASN A 85 6.79 -45.80 -26.97
C ASN A 85 6.55 -46.21 -25.50
N CYS A 86 6.82 -45.34 -24.53
CA CYS A 86 6.46 -45.53 -23.11
C CYS A 86 4.93 -45.59 -22.90
N VAL A 87 4.15 -44.81 -23.66
CA VAL A 87 2.67 -44.83 -23.58
C VAL A 87 2.07 -46.09 -24.24
N LYS A 88 2.71 -46.67 -25.25
CA LYS A 88 2.29 -47.96 -25.84
C LYS A 88 2.62 -49.15 -24.95
N ASN A 89 3.78 -49.18 -24.30
CA ASN A 89 4.14 -50.28 -23.39
C ASN A 89 3.40 -50.21 -22.04
N LYS A 90 2.92 -49.04 -21.60
CA LYS A 90 2.10 -48.89 -20.38
C LYS A 90 0.61 -49.25 -20.53
N LYS A 91 0.12 -49.61 -21.73
CA LYS A 91 -1.28 -50.02 -21.94
C LYS A 91 -1.54 -51.52 -21.76
N ASN A 92 -0.50 -52.36 -21.71
CA ASN A 92 -0.62 -53.82 -21.70
C ASN A 92 -0.22 -54.51 -20.39
N GLN A 93 0.15 -53.78 -19.35
CA GLN A 93 0.44 -54.36 -18.04
C GLN A 93 -0.21 -53.48 -16.96
N SER A 94 -1.29 -54.01 -16.37
CA SER A 94 -1.75 -53.79 -14.98
C SER A 94 -1.95 -52.33 -14.54
N ILE A 95 -3.17 -51.86 -14.27
CA ILE A 95 -3.90 -52.12 -13.01
C ILE A 95 -2.92 -52.04 -11.82
N GLN A 96 -3.06 -51.00 -11.00
CA GLN A 96 -2.28 -50.63 -9.80
C GLN A 96 -1.16 -49.58 -9.97
N LEU A 97 -1.26 -48.56 -9.12
CA LEU A 97 -0.30 -47.53 -8.70
C LEU A 97 0.11 -46.39 -9.68
N GLY A 98 -0.40 -45.19 -9.36
CA GLY A 98 0.40 -43.97 -9.22
C GLY A 98 0.88 -43.25 -10.48
N LYS A 99 0.07 -42.34 -11.03
CA LYS A 99 0.55 -41.24 -11.87
C LYS A 99 0.81 -40.00 -11.01
N THR A 100 2.07 -39.74 -10.72
CA THR A 100 2.59 -38.41 -10.32
C THR A 100 2.62 -37.50 -11.56
N THR A 101 1.47 -36.95 -11.88
CA THR A 101 1.37 -35.57 -12.37
C THR A 101 1.12 -34.73 -11.13
N VAL A 102 1.91 -33.69 -10.87
CA VAL A 102 1.53 -32.65 -9.90
C VAL A 102 0.38 -31.86 -10.53
N ALA A 103 -0.80 -32.49 -10.61
CA ALA A 103 -2.05 -31.78 -10.71
C ALA A 103 -2.18 -31.08 -9.36
N SER A 104 -2.23 -29.75 -9.36
CA SER A 104 -2.65 -29.00 -8.18
C SER A 104 -3.97 -29.61 -7.71
N HIS A 105 -3.96 -30.25 -6.56
CA HIS A 105 -5.13 -30.95 -6.04
C HIS A 105 -6.18 -29.90 -5.69
N ILE A 106 -7.11 -29.62 -6.61
CA ILE A 106 -8.22 -28.70 -6.39
C ILE A 106 -9.25 -29.42 -5.53
N GLN A 107 -9.48 -28.94 -4.32
CA GLN A 107 -10.49 -29.46 -3.41
C GLN A 107 -11.80 -28.67 -3.57
N GLY A 108 -12.83 -29.33 -4.11
CA GLY A 108 -14.19 -28.80 -4.19
C GLY A 108 -14.46 -27.85 -5.36
N ILE A 109 -15.72 -27.45 -5.50
CA ILE A 109 -16.21 -26.49 -6.49
C ILE A 109 -16.94 -25.37 -5.72
N PRO A 110 -16.55 -24.09 -5.85
CA PRO A 110 -17.12 -23.01 -5.05
C PRO A 110 -18.63 -22.88 -5.18
N GLY A 111 -19.18 -23.10 -6.38
CA GLY A 111 -20.61 -22.93 -6.67
C GLY A 111 -21.54 -23.93 -5.98
N THR A 112 -21.03 -24.99 -5.35
CA THR A 112 -21.83 -25.95 -4.59
C THR A 112 -21.89 -25.62 -3.09
N LEU A 113 -21.18 -24.59 -2.64
CA LEU A 113 -21.09 -24.21 -1.23
C LEU A 113 -22.19 -23.21 -0.89
N VAL A 114 -22.85 -23.42 0.25
CA VAL A 114 -23.90 -22.51 0.74
C VAL A 114 -23.24 -21.26 1.33
N PRO A 115 -23.66 -20.04 0.94
CA PRO A 115 -23.18 -18.81 1.54
C PRO A 115 -23.45 -18.77 3.04
N ILE A 116 -22.50 -18.24 3.82
CA ILE A 116 -22.66 -18.05 5.26
C ILE A 116 -22.50 -16.58 5.64
N ASN A 117 -23.29 -16.19 6.64
CA ASN A 117 -23.16 -14.89 7.28
C ASN A 117 -21.91 -14.86 8.18
N LEU A 118 -21.16 -13.77 8.10
CA LEU A 118 -19.98 -13.56 8.93
C LEU A 118 -20.33 -13.66 10.43
N GLU A 119 -21.42 -13.06 10.86
CA GLU A 119 -21.85 -13.01 12.26
C GLU A 119 -22.09 -14.42 12.82
N ALA A 120 -22.77 -15.28 12.07
CA ALA A 120 -23.00 -16.67 12.44
C ALA A 120 -21.68 -17.44 12.55
N MET A 121 -20.76 -17.21 11.62
CA MET A 121 -19.44 -17.83 11.63
C MET A 121 -18.58 -17.38 12.81
N LEU A 122 -18.65 -16.10 13.21
CA LEU A 122 -17.93 -15.56 14.36
C LEU A 122 -18.49 -16.07 15.69
N ILE A 123 -19.82 -16.15 15.83
CA ILE A 123 -20.48 -16.68 17.02
C ILE A 123 -20.21 -18.19 17.15
N ASN A 124 -20.32 -18.96 16.07
CA ASN A 124 -20.11 -20.41 16.12
C ASN A 124 -18.64 -20.79 16.36
N ASN A 125 -17.68 -20.04 15.82
CA ASN A 125 -16.26 -20.22 16.19
C ASN A 125 -16.00 -19.87 17.66
N ALA A 126 -16.67 -18.84 18.20
CA ALA A 126 -16.60 -18.56 19.63
C ALA A 126 -17.28 -19.67 20.47
N ASN A 127 -18.34 -20.28 19.94
CA ASN A 127 -19.10 -21.33 20.62
C ASN A 127 -18.47 -22.73 20.50
N GLN A 128 -17.54 -23.02 19.59
CA GLN A 128 -16.73 -24.25 19.69
C GLN A 128 -15.82 -24.27 20.93
N ILE A 129 -15.61 -23.11 21.58
CA ILE A 129 -15.03 -23.01 22.93
C ILE A 129 -16.08 -23.30 24.02
N TYR A 130 -17.37 -23.10 23.72
CA TYR A 130 -18.52 -23.52 24.53
C TYR A 130 -18.92 -24.96 24.20
N SER A 131 -18.28 -25.94 24.83
CA SER A 131 -18.94 -27.25 24.94
C SER A 131 -20.09 -27.16 25.96
N ALA A 132 -21.25 -27.68 25.54
CA ALA A 132 -22.38 -28.10 26.37
C ALA A 132 -23.12 -27.04 27.21
N SER A 133 -23.97 -26.23 26.58
CA SER A 133 -25.35 -26.00 27.06
C SER A 133 -26.17 -25.13 26.11
N ASN A 134 -27.34 -25.64 25.74
CA ASN A 134 -28.49 -24.93 25.14
C ASN A 134 -28.40 -24.51 23.67
N SER A 135 -28.61 -25.51 22.82
CA SER A 135 -29.15 -25.38 21.47
C SER A 135 -30.63 -25.00 21.51
N LYS A 136 -30.96 -23.69 21.54
CA LYS A 136 -32.29 -23.22 21.13
C LYS A 136 -32.17 -21.88 20.39
N SER A 137 -32.54 -21.90 19.11
CA SER A 137 -32.93 -20.75 18.27
C SER A 137 -31.87 -19.63 18.12
N MET A 138 -30.98 -19.75 17.13
CA MET A 138 -30.00 -18.71 16.80
C MET A 138 -30.36 -18.03 15.47
N HIS A 139 -31.43 -17.26 15.47
CA HIS A 139 -31.78 -16.34 14.39
C HIS A 139 -30.83 -15.13 14.40
N ASN A 140 -30.30 -14.74 13.23
CA ASN A 140 -29.90 -13.40 12.75
C ASN A 140 -29.44 -12.29 13.73
N HIS A 141 -28.90 -12.61 14.90
CA HIS A 141 -28.44 -11.60 15.86
C HIS A 141 -26.96 -11.30 15.63
N VAL A 142 -26.67 -10.01 15.36
CA VAL A 142 -25.30 -9.47 15.41
C VAL A 142 -24.73 -9.80 16.79
N PRO A 143 -23.50 -10.32 16.90
CA PRO A 143 -22.92 -10.64 18.19
C PRO A 143 -22.90 -9.39 19.06
N PRO A 144 -23.41 -9.44 20.30
CA PRO A 144 -23.35 -8.29 21.19
C PRO A 144 -21.89 -7.94 21.46
N TRP A 145 -21.61 -6.68 21.79
CA TRP A 145 -20.27 -6.21 22.15
C TRP A 145 -19.59 -7.06 23.24
N LYS A 146 -20.38 -7.72 24.11
CA LYS A 146 -19.92 -8.68 25.12
C LYS A 146 -19.16 -9.87 24.50
N ASN A 147 -19.59 -10.37 23.34
CA ASN A 147 -18.92 -11.47 22.66
C ASN A 147 -17.55 -11.03 22.10
N VAL A 148 -17.48 -9.79 21.61
CA VAL A 148 -16.20 -9.18 21.18
C VAL A 148 -15.25 -9.09 22.38
N VAL A 149 -15.73 -8.56 23.52
CA VAL A 149 -14.94 -8.46 24.75
C VAL A 149 -14.44 -9.82 25.22
N TYR A 150 -15.30 -10.84 25.19
CA TYR A 150 -14.94 -12.21 25.52
C TYR A 150 -13.85 -12.75 24.58
N ALA A 151 -14.02 -12.59 23.27
CA ALA A 151 -13.02 -13.00 22.29
C ALA A 151 -11.65 -12.33 22.55
N TRP A 152 -11.66 -11.04 22.90
CA TRP A 152 -10.44 -10.30 23.27
C TRP A 152 -9.82 -10.78 24.59
N LEU A 153 -10.62 -11.15 25.60
CA LEU A 153 -10.11 -11.73 26.84
C LEU A 153 -9.45 -13.09 26.58
N VAL A 154 -10.06 -13.92 25.75
CA VAL A 154 -9.51 -15.22 25.37
C VAL A 154 -8.21 -15.07 24.59
N SER A 155 -8.15 -14.17 23.60
CA SER A 155 -6.94 -13.94 22.80
C SER A 155 -5.82 -13.23 23.59
N SER A 156 -6.15 -12.45 24.62
CA SER A 156 -5.16 -11.78 25.47
C SER A 156 -4.60 -12.65 26.60
N LYS A 157 -5.25 -13.76 26.99
CA LYS A 157 -4.73 -14.70 28.02
C LYS A 157 -3.40 -15.37 27.63
N ASN A 158 -3.12 -15.51 26.32
CA ASN A 158 -1.85 -16.03 25.81
C ASN A 158 -1.35 -15.16 24.65
N PRO A 159 -0.78 -13.98 24.93
CA PRO A 159 -0.36 -13.04 23.89
C PRO A 159 0.67 -13.69 22.96
N PHE A 160 1.63 -14.45 23.50
CA PHE A 160 2.62 -15.21 22.71
C PHE A 160 2.00 -16.18 21.70
N LYS A 161 0.82 -16.77 21.97
CA LYS A 161 0.12 -17.65 21.01
C LYS A 161 -0.65 -16.83 19.96
N SER A 162 -1.15 -15.65 20.35
CA SER A 162 -1.86 -14.73 19.46
C SER A 162 -0.92 -14.03 18.47
N TYR A 163 0.35 -13.77 18.84
CA TYR A 163 1.35 -13.25 17.90
C TYR A 163 1.83 -14.29 16.88
N LYS A 164 1.81 -15.58 17.26
CA LYS A 164 2.15 -16.67 16.34
C LYS A 164 1.03 -16.98 15.34
N ASN A 165 -0.18 -16.46 15.57
CA ASN A 165 -1.37 -16.82 14.81
C ASN A 165 -2.33 -15.62 14.65
N LEU A 166 -2.53 -15.15 13.42
CA LEU A 166 -3.57 -14.16 13.07
C LEU A 166 -4.65 -14.85 12.24
N VAL A 167 -5.44 -15.69 12.92
CA VAL A 167 -6.43 -16.57 12.30
C VAL A 167 -7.77 -15.85 12.19
N ALA A 168 -8.25 -15.68 10.96
CA ALA A 168 -9.60 -15.20 10.66
C ALA A 168 -10.40 -16.22 9.86
N PRO A 169 -11.63 -16.54 10.28
CA PRO A 169 -12.57 -17.25 9.42
C PRO A 169 -13.04 -16.30 8.32
N ILE A 170 -12.95 -16.72 7.06
CA ILE A 170 -13.32 -15.87 5.90
C ILE A 170 -14.47 -16.45 5.09
N GLY A 171 -14.84 -17.72 5.28
CA GLY A 171 -15.89 -18.37 4.50
C GLY A 171 -16.09 -19.85 4.84
N ILE A 172 -16.69 -20.59 3.92
CA ILE A 172 -16.89 -22.05 4.00
C ILE A 172 -16.13 -22.72 2.86
N SER A 173 -15.61 -23.92 3.14
CA SER A 173 -15.06 -24.88 2.17
C SER A 173 -15.84 -26.20 2.28
N SER A 174 -15.51 -27.20 1.47
CA SER A 174 -16.09 -28.55 1.58
C SER A 174 -15.89 -29.19 2.97
N ASN A 175 -14.88 -28.72 3.73
CA ASN A 175 -14.51 -29.29 5.03
C ASN A 175 -15.05 -28.45 6.22
N GLY A 176 -15.96 -27.49 5.96
CA GLY A 176 -16.50 -26.59 6.97
C GLY A 176 -15.89 -25.18 6.90
N TYR A 177 -15.77 -24.50 8.04
CA TYR A 177 -15.27 -23.11 8.08
C TYR A 177 -13.84 -23.00 7.55
N PHE A 178 -13.66 -22.15 6.54
CA PHE A 178 -12.37 -21.85 5.97
C PHE A 178 -11.74 -20.67 6.72
N CYS A 179 -10.62 -20.94 7.39
CA CYS A 179 -9.87 -19.96 8.16
C CYS A 179 -8.50 -19.72 7.53
N ILE A 180 -8.06 -18.46 7.52
CA ILE A 180 -6.71 -18.08 7.09
C ILE A 180 -5.95 -17.55 8.30
N ASP A 181 -4.73 -18.04 8.48
CA ASP A 181 -3.75 -17.53 9.43
C ASP A 181 -2.70 -16.67 8.70
N LEU A 182 -2.77 -15.35 8.87
CA LEU A 182 -1.80 -14.42 8.26
C LEU A 182 -0.36 -14.61 8.77
N VAL A 183 -0.13 -15.31 9.88
CA VAL A 183 1.23 -15.55 10.38
C VAL A 183 1.75 -16.89 9.86
N LYS A 184 0.93 -17.95 9.95
CA LYS A 184 1.33 -19.32 9.58
C LYS A 184 1.24 -19.63 8.10
N ASN A 185 0.13 -19.28 7.45
CA ASN A 185 -0.02 -19.49 6.01
C ASN A 185 0.86 -18.52 5.20
N GLY A 186 1.31 -17.46 5.89
CA GLY A 186 2.40 -16.57 5.53
C GLY A 186 1.96 -15.11 5.57
N PRO A 187 2.93 -14.20 5.81
CA PRO A 187 2.69 -12.84 6.30
C PRO A 187 1.83 -11.98 5.39
N HIS A 188 1.82 -12.28 4.08
CA HIS A 188 1.22 -11.44 3.07
C HIS A 188 0.30 -12.24 2.16
N ALA A 189 -0.77 -11.59 1.73
CA ALA A 189 -1.81 -12.15 0.88
C ALA A 189 -1.98 -11.32 -0.39
N LEU A 190 -2.18 -12.02 -1.50
CA LEU A 190 -2.56 -11.46 -2.79
C LEU A 190 -3.98 -11.90 -3.14
N VAL A 191 -4.86 -10.93 -3.34
CA VAL A 191 -6.26 -11.17 -3.70
C VAL A 191 -6.53 -10.63 -5.10
N ALA A 192 -6.99 -11.51 -6.01
CA ALA A 192 -7.42 -11.10 -7.35
C ALA A 192 -8.90 -11.35 -7.55
N GLY A 193 -9.55 -10.43 -8.26
CA GLY A 193 -10.95 -10.60 -8.65
C GLY A 193 -11.46 -9.42 -9.45
N THR A 194 -12.22 -9.71 -10.50
CA THR A 194 -12.83 -8.69 -11.36
C THR A 194 -13.89 -7.88 -10.61
N THR A 195 -14.26 -6.72 -11.14
CA THR A 195 -15.35 -5.92 -10.57
C THR A 195 -16.64 -6.76 -10.46
N GLY A 196 -17.30 -6.70 -9.30
CA GLY A 196 -18.49 -7.50 -8.99
C GLY A 196 -18.20 -8.91 -8.46
N ALA A 197 -16.94 -9.38 -8.44
CA ALA A 197 -16.62 -10.73 -7.95
C ALA A 197 -16.75 -10.90 -6.41
N GLY A 198 -16.87 -9.80 -5.66
CA GLY A 198 -16.98 -9.83 -4.20
C GLY A 198 -15.70 -9.46 -3.43
N LYS A 199 -14.67 -8.92 -4.11
CA LYS A 199 -13.38 -8.52 -3.51
C LYS A 199 -13.54 -7.60 -2.28
N SER A 200 -14.28 -6.49 -2.43
CA SER A 200 -14.52 -5.54 -1.33
C SER A 200 -15.30 -6.16 -0.16
N VAL A 201 -16.21 -7.09 -0.46
CA VAL A 201 -16.97 -7.84 0.57
C VAL A 201 -16.04 -8.77 1.34
N LEU A 202 -15.19 -9.54 0.65
CA LEU A 202 -14.18 -10.40 1.27
C LEU A 202 -13.25 -9.59 2.18
N LEU A 203 -12.71 -8.47 1.70
CA LEU A 203 -11.81 -7.63 2.49
C LEU A 203 -12.47 -7.07 3.75
N THR A 204 -13.70 -6.61 3.60
CA THR A 204 -14.50 -6.13 4.73
C THR A 204 -14.71 -7.26 5.74
N SER A 205 -15.19 -8.43 5.29
CA SER A 205 -15.45 -9.58 6.17
C SER A 205 -14.19 -10.06 6.88
N TRP A 206 -13.05 -10.10 6.17
CA TRP A 206 -11.78 -10.52 6.74
C TRP A 206 -11.28 -9.55 7.81
N CYS A 207 -11.31 -8.25 7.55
CA CYS A 207 -10.91 -7.23 8.53
C CYS A 207 -11.82 -7.24 9.76
N LEU A 208 -13.14 -7.37 9.57
CA LEU A 208 -14.09 -7.48 10.69
C LEU A 208 -13.87 -8.75 11.50
N ALA A 209 -13.59 -9.88 10.86
CA ALA A 209 -13.30 -11.15 11.55
C ALA A 209 -12.06 -11.04 12.44
N LEU A 210 -11.01 -10.39 11.95
CA LEU A 210 -9.80 -10.10 12.71
C LEU A 210 -10.08 -9.12 13.86
N ALA A 211 -10.76 -8.00 13.60
CA ALA A 211 -11.10 -6.99 14.60
C ALA A 211 -12.01 -7.52 15.72
N PHE A 212 -12.90 -8.46 15.38
CA PHE A 212 -13.75 -9.16 16.34
C PHE A 212 -12.93 -10.02 17.29
N LYS A 213 -11.91 -10.72 16.78
CA LYS A 213 -11.14 -11.72 17.54
C LYS A 213 -9.98 -11.11 18.32
N TYR A 214 -9.31 -10.10 17.78
CA TYR A 214 -8.11 -9.50 18.34
C TYR A 214 -8.38 -8.06 18.80
N SER A 215 -7.94 -7.72 20.00
CA SER A 215 -8.10 -6.36 20.52
C SER A 215 -7.19 -5.36 19.81
N PRO A 216 -7.48 -4.06 19.86
CA PRO A 216 -6.61 -3.02 19.30
C PRO A 216 -5.19 -2.98 19.88
N LYS A 217 -4.97 -3.59 21.06
CA LYS A 217 -3.64 -3.75 21.66
C LYS A 217 -2.80 -4.84 20.99
N LEU A 218 -3.45 -5.77 20.29
CA LEU A 218 -2.80 -6.89 19.60
C LEU A 218 -2.80 -6.71 18.07
N LEU A 219 -3.71 -5.90 17.53
CA LEU A 219 -3.91 -5.74 16.10
C LEU A 219 -4.24 -4.28 15.72
N GLN A 220 -3.58 -3.79 14.68
CA GLN A 220 -3.84 -2.50 14.06
C GLN A 220 -4.03 -2.64 12.55
N PHE A 221 -4.80 -1.72 11.96
CA PHE A 221 -5.03 -1.67 10.52
C PHE A 221 -4.54 -0.36 9.89
N VAL A 222 -3.96 -0.48 8.69
CA VAL A 222 -3.76 0.62 7.76
C VAL A 222 -4.52 0.29 6.49
N PHE A 223 -5.43 1.17 6.09
CA PHE A 223 -6.24 1.01 4.88
C PHE A 223 -5.78 1.96 3.78
N MET A 224 -5.68 1.46 2.55
CA MET A 224 -5.46 2.27 1.36
C MET A 224 -6.42 1.82 0.26
N ASP A 225 -7.36 2.67 -0.12
CA ASP A 225 -8.29 2.46 -1.23
C ASP A 225 -7.87 3.36 -2.42
N PHE A 226 -7.34 2.75 -3.48
CA PHE A 226 -7.00 3.44 -4.73
C PHE A 226 -8.12 3.33 -5.78
N LYS A 227 -9.24 2.71 -5.44
CA LYS A 227 -10.49 2.86 -6.18
C LYS A 227 -11.20 4.06 -5.55
N GLY A 228 -11.88 4.92 -6.32
CA GLY A 228 -12.71 6.00 -5.75
C GLY A 228 -13.95 5.48 -5.00
N GLY A 229 -13.78 4.40 -4.22
CA GLY A 229 -14.79 3.75 -3.41
C GLY A 229 -14.53 3.98 -1.93
N ALA A 230 -15.59 3.85 -1.14
CA ALA A 230 -15.58 4.03 0.31
C ALA A 230 -15.48 2.67 1.03
N THR A 231 -14.75 1.68 0.46
CA THR A 231 -14.77 0.30 0.98
C THR A 231 -14.34 0.28 2.44
N PHE A 232 -13.24 0.97 2.74
CA PHE A 232 -12.63 0.98 4.06
C PHE A 232 -13.09 2.12 4.97
N ASP A 233 -13.81 3.13 4.49
CA ASP A 233 -14.19 4.29 5.32
C ASP A 233 -14.98 3.89 6.56
N SER A 234 -15.91 2.94 6.41
CA SER A 234 -16.62 2.37 7.56
C SER A 234 -15.68 1.66 8.55
N LEU A 235 -14.68 0.92 8.05
CA LEU A 235 -13.71 0.18 8.85
C LEU A 235 -12.66 1.11 9.49
N ALA A 236 -12.36 2.24 8.86
CA ALA A 236 -11.44 3.26 9.39
C ALA A 236 -11.94 3.86 10.72
N THR A 237 -13.22 3.70 11.02
CA THR A 237 -13.81 4.11 12.31
C THR A 237 -13.58 3.12 13.45
N LEU A 238 -13.03 1.93 13.17
CA LEU A 238 -12.70 0.93 14.19
C LEU A 238 -11.58 1.45 15.11
N PRO A 239 -11.58 1.06 16.40
CA PRO A 239 -10.50 1.43 17.33
C PRO A 239 -9.13 0.87 16.92
N HIS A 240 -9.08 -0.13 16.05
CA HIS A 240 -7.86 -0.73 15.49
C HIS A 240 -7.21 0.12 14.39
N SER A 241 -7.94 1.05 13.78
CA SER A 241 -7.46 1.81 12.62
C SER A 241 -6.41 2.86 13.02
N VAL A 242 -5.22 2.77 12.43
CA VAL A 242 -4.12 3.74 12.62
C VAL A 242 -3.83 4.58 11.37
N GLY A 243 -4.56 4.34 10.28
CA GLY A 243 -4.47 5.13 9.07
C GLY A 243 -5.47 4.69 8.01
N ASN A 244 -6.02 5.64 7.27
CA ASN A 244 -6.89 5.40 6.12
C ASN A 244 -6.57 6.41 5.01
N VAL A 245 -6.29 5.90 3.81
CA VAL A 245 -6.13 6.69 2.60
C VAL A 245 -7.25 6.32 1.63
N GLY A 246 -8.12 7.27 1.32
CA GLY A 246 -9.13 7.15 0.26
C GLY A 246 -8.88 8.14 -0.88
N ASP A 247 -9.68 8.01 -1.94
CA ASP A 247 -9.87 9.00 -3.02
C ASP A 247 -8.63 9.38 -3.84
N LEU A 248 -7.77 8.42 -4.20
CA LEU A 248 -6.67 8.62 -5.16
C LEU A 248 -5.72 9.80 -4.82
N ASN A 249 -5.72 10.29 -3.58
CA ASN A 249 -4.88 11.42 -3.18
C ASN A 249 -3.42 10.95 -3.08
N LEU A 250 -2.67 11.16 -4.15
CA LEU A 250 -1.27 10.72 -4.27
C LEU A 250 -0.39 11.26 -3.16
N LYS A 251 -0.60 12.51 -2.73
CA LYS A 251 0.16 13.11 -1.62
C LYS A 251 -0.12 12.38 -0.31
N HIS A 252 -1.38 12.01 -0.07
CA HIS A 252 -1.77 11.27 1.13
C HIS A 252 -1.26 9.82 1.09
N ALA A 253 -1.33 9.16 -0.07
CA ALA A 253 -0.78 7.82 -0.28
C ALA A 253 0.75 7.78 -0.10
N ALA A 254 1.49 8.70 -0.73
CA ALA A 254 2.94 8.79 -0.59
C ALA A 254 3.35 9.02 0.88
N ARG A 255 2.61 9.89 1.59
CA ARG A 255 2.76 10.09 3.03
C ARG A 255 2.53 8.81 3.83
N ALA A 256 1.46 8.07 3.55
CA ALA A 256 1.16 6.82 4.24
C ALA A 256 2.26 5.78 4.04
N LEU A 257 2.80 5.66 2.81
CA LEU A 257 3.90 4.75 2.50
C LEU A 257 5.19 5.14 3.22
N ARG A 258 5.50 6.43 3.35
CA ARG A 258 6.62 6.92 4.18
C ARG A 258 6.41 6.59 5.66
N GLY A 259 5.19 6.78 6.17
CA GLY A 259 4.84 6.43 7.55
C GLY A 259 5.00 4.95 7.84
N LEU A 260 4.60 4.08 6.91
CA LEU A 260 4.80 2.63 7.02
C LEU A 260 6.27 2.23 7.01
N GLU A 261 7.09 2.84 6.16
CA GLU A 261 8.53 2.58 6.14
C GLU A 261 9.21 3.03 7.45
N MET A 262 8.86 4.21 7.96
CA MET A 262 9.36 4.70 9.25
C MET A 262 8.98 3.74 10.40
N GLU A 263 7.78 3.18 10.36
CA GLU A 263 7.35 2.19 11.35
C GLU A 263 8.07 0.86 11.21
N LEU A 264 8.37 0.43 9.99
CA LEU A 264 9.21 -0.73 9.74
C LEU A 264 10.61 -0.52 10.35
N ASP A 265 11.25 0.61 10.07
CA ASP A 265 12.56 0.97 10.64
C ASP A 265 12.50 1.08 12.18
N ARG A 266 11.42 1.62 12.75
CA ARG A 266 11.22 1.69 14.20
C ARG A 266 11.18 0.30 14.82
N ARG A 267 10.42 -0.63 14.22
CA ARG A 267 10.29 -2.01 14.69
C ARG A 267 11.59 -2.79 14.56
N GLU A 268 12.35 -2.60 13.47
CA GLU A 268 13.70 -3.18 13.32
C GLU A 268 14.62 -2.74 14.46
N ARG A 269 14.69 -1.43 14.73
CA ARG A 269 15.50 -0.88 15.84
C ARG A 269 15.04 -1.40 17.19
N LEU A 270 13.73 -1.52 17.39
CA LEU A 270 13.17 -2.00 18.65
C LEU A 270 13.55 -3.45 18.93
N VAL A 271 13.43 -4.32 17.92
CA VAL A 271 13.86 -5.73 17.99
C VAL A 271 15.37 -5.82 18.24
N ALA A 272 16.17 -5.06 17.49
CA ALA A 272 17.62 -5.05 17.63
C ALA A 272 18.08 -4.56 19.01
N ASN A 273 17.51 -3.46 19.52
CA ASN A 273 17.87 -2.89 20.83
C ASN A 273 17.55 -3.82 22.00
N GLN A 274 16.59 -4.74 21.84
CA GLN A 274 16.25 -5.73 22.85
C GLN A 274 16.89 -7.10 22.59
N GLY A 275 17.78 -7.23 21.59
CA GLY A 275 18.42 -8.50 21.23
C GLY A 275 17.42 -9.60 20.84
N CYS A 276 16.24 -9.22 20.37
CA CYS A 276 15.18 -10.15 19.98
C CYS A 276 15.36 -10.57 18.50
N HIS A 277 14.76 -11.70 18.12
CA HIS A 277 14.71 -12.14 16.71
C HIS A 277 13.41 -11.75 16.01
N ASP A 278 12.36 -11.50 16.79
CA ASP A 278 11.00 -11.25 16.29
C ASP A 278 10.30 -10.23 17.19
N ILE A 279 9.44 -9.40 16.60
CA ILE A 279 8.68 -8.36 17.31
C ILE A 279 7.81 -8.94 18.44
N SER A 280 7.38 -10.19 18.33
CA SER A 280 6.58 -10.87 19.35
C SER A 280 7.31 -11.08 20.67
N GLN A 281 8.65 -10.94 20.68
CA GLN A 281 9.49 -11.07 21.86
C GLN A 281 9.74 -9.73 22.58
N VAL A 282 9.49 -8.62 21.88
CA VAL A 282 9.74 -7.27 22.38
C VAL A 282 8.79 -6.91 23.54
N LYS A 283 9.32 -6.17 24.51
CA LYS A 283 8.55 -5.64 25.65
C LYS A 283 8.66 -4.11 25.74
N PRO A 284 7.57 -3.37 25.94
CA PRO A 284 6.18 -3.84 25.90
C PRO A 284 5.80 -4.40 24.52
N SER A 285 4.80 -5.28 24.51
CA SER A 285 4.35 -5.97 23.30
C SER A 285 3.78 -4.98 22.28
N GLU A 286 4.23 -5.07 21.03
CA GLU A 286 3.75 -4.24 19.92
C GLU A 286 2.61 -4.94 19.16
N PRO A 287 1.53 -4.26 18.76
CA PRO A 287 0.46 -4.88 17.99
C PRO A 287 0.95 -5.31 16.60
N ALA A 288 0.39 -6.42 16.09
CA ALA A 288 0.55 -6.76 14.68
C ALA A 288 -0.15 -5.71 13.82
N MET A 289 0.43 -5.37 12.67
CA MET A 289 -0.10 -4.37 11.75
C MET A 289 -0.51 -5.05 10.45
N VAL A 290 -1.79 -4.94 10.07
CA VAL A 290 -2.30 -5.43 8.80
C VAL A 290 -2.55 -4.24 7.88
N ILE A 291 -1.78 -4.19 6.79
CA ILE A 291 -1.85 -3.18 5.75
C ILE A 291 -2.71 -3.73 4.64
N VAL A 292 -3.84 -3.09 4.35
CA VAL A 292 -4.79 -3.53 3.32
C VAL A 292 -4.79 -2.51 2.20
N ILE A 293 -4.37 -2.95 1.01
CA ILE A 293 -4.32 -2.12 -0.19
C ILE A 293 -5.34 -2.64 -1.18
N ASP A 294 -6.42 -1.88 -1.42
CA ASP A 294 -7.31 -2.13 -2.55
C ASP A 294 -6.80 -1.43 -3.81
N GLU A 295 -6.87 -2.17 -4.92
CA GLU A 295 -6.39 -1.75 -6.24
C GLU A 295 -4.89 -1.41 -6.30
N PHE A 296 -4.04 -2.34 -5.84
CA PHE A 296 -2.57 -2.26 -5.84
C PHE A 296 -1.97 -1.83 -7.19
N HIS A 297 -2.63 -2.15 -8.31
CA HIS A 297 -2.22 -1.70 -9.64
C HIS A 297 -2.16 -0.17 -9.79
N ALA A 298 -3.20 0.52 -9.31
CA ALA A 298 -3.29 1.95 -9.43
C ALA A 298 -2.13 2.61 -8.67
N LEU A 299 -1.81 2.08 -7.49
CA LEU A 299 -0.65 2.50 -6.72
C LEU A 299 0.67 2.31 -7.50
N LYS A 300 0.89 1.16 -8.15
CA LYS A 300 2.11 0.92 -8.95
C LYS A 300 2.28 1.91 -10.09
N ASN A 301 1.19 2.27 -10.77
CA ASN A 301 1.24 3.20 -11.90
C ASN A 301 1.44 4.65 -11.46
N GLN A 302 0.85 5.03 -10.32
CA GLN A 302 0.87 6.41 -9.83
C GLN A 302 2.07 6.73 -8.95
N LEU A 303 2.61 5.74 -8.23
CA LEU A 303 3.73 5.86 -7.29
C LEU A 303 4.75 4.73 -7.48
N PRO A 304 5.36 4.59 -8.68
CA PRO A 304 6.28 3.49 -8.99
C PRO A 304 7.50 3.45 -8.05
N ASP A 305 8.05 4.61 -7.69
CA ASP A 305 9.21 4.73 -6.81
C ASP A 305 8.95 4.18 -5.39
N TYR A 306 7.68 4.15 -4.97
CA TYR A 306 7.28 3.69 -3.64
C TYR A 306 6.99 2.18 -3.58
N ILE A 307 6.91 1.50 -4.74
CA ILE A 307 6.69 0.05 -4.78
C ILE A 307 7.83 -0.71 -4.12
N ASN A 308 9.07 -0.24 -4.29
CA ASN A 308 10.24 -0.83 -3.65
C ASN A 308 10.13 -0.82 -2.11
N ARG A 309 9.47 0.19 -1.54
CA ARG A 309 9.23 0.28 -0.09
C ARG A 309 8.24 -0.78 0.38
N LEU A 310 7.19 -1.05 -0.40
CA LEU A 310 6.25 -2.14 -0.14
C LEU A 310 6.87 -3.53 -0.31
N ILE A 311 7.78 -3.69 -1.28
CA ILE A 311 8.56 -4.93 -1.44
C ILE A 311 9.39 -5.20 -0.18
N ARG A 312 10.03 -4.17 0.39
CA ARG A 312 10.78 -4.29 1.66
C ARG A 312 9.89 -4.70 2.82
N ILE A 313 8.68 -4.14 2.91
CA ILE A 313 7.68 -4.58 3.91
C ILE A 313 7.31 -6.05 3.67
N ALA A 314 7.13 -6.47 2.41
CA ALA A 314 6.80 -7.85 2.09
C ALA A 314 7.95 -8.84 2.42
N SER A 315 9.21 -8.41 2.37
CA SER A 315 10.35 -9.28 2.63
C SER A 315 10.70 -9.40 4.11
N VAL A 316 10.68 -8.29 4.87
CA VAL A 316 11.11 -8.27 6.29
C VAL A 316 9.92 -8.28 7.26
N GLY A 317 8.73 -7.88 6.79
CA GLY A 317 7.55 -7.61 7.61
C GLY A 317 7.10 -8.78 8.48
N ARG A 318 7.36 -10.04 8.06
CA ARG A 318 7.05 -11.24 8.84
C ARG A 318 7.58 -11.17 10.28
N SER A 319 8.88 -10.91 10.41
CA SER A 319 9.58 -10.86 11.71
C SER A 319 9.20 -9.63 12.54
N LEU A 320 8.68 -8.60 11.87
CA LEU A 320 8.28 -7.32 12.46
C LEU A 320 6.78 -7.25 12.73
N GLY A 321 6.03 -8.32 12.49
CA GLY A 321 4.58 -8.39 12.68
C GLY A 321 3.81 -7.41 11.79
N MET A 322 4.34 -7.12 10.60
CA MET A 322 3.70 -6.31 9.57
C MET A 322 3.24 -7.23 8.44
N HIS A 323 1.94 -7.22 8.16
CA HIS A 323 1.25 -8.09 7.21
C HIS A 323 0.65 -7.25 6.10
N LEU A 324 0.67 -7.74 4.87
CA LEU A 324 0.22 -6.99 3.69
C LEU A 324 -0.84 -7.80 2.95
N ILE A 325 -2.02 -7.23 2.78
CA ILE A 325 -3.09 -7.77 1.96
C ILE A 325 -3.22 -6.87 0.74
N ALA A 326 -2.66 -7.30 -0.39
CA ALA A 326 -2.69 -6.57 -1.64
C ALA A 326 -3.78 -7.11 -2.56
N CYS A 327 -4.57 -6.21 -3.13
CA CYS A 327 -5.73 -6.58 -3.92
C CYS A 327 -5.67 -5.97 -5.31
N THR A 328 -6.01 -6.74 -6.33
CA THR A 328 -6.03 -6.25 -7.73
C THR A 328 -7.21 -6.81 -8.51
N GLN A 329 -7.69 -6.06 -9.49
CA GLN A 329 -8.64 -6.58 -10.48
C GLN A 329 -7.98 -7.41 -11.59
N ASN A 330 -6.67 -7.25 -11.82
CA ASN A 330 -5.95 -7.95 -12.88
C ASN A 330 -4.57 -8.42 -12.38
N PRO A 331 -4.37 -9.68 -12.01
CA PRO A 331 -3.10 -10.14 -11.46
C PRO A 331 -1.92 -10.13 -12.46
N MET A 332 -2.18 -10.09 -13.77
CA MET A 332 -1.16 -10.24 -14.83
C MET A 332 -0.23 -9.03 -14.94
N GLY A 333 1.08 -9.22 -14.76
CA GLY A 333 2.12 -8.18 -14.92
C GLY A 333 2.11 -7.08 -13.84
N GLN A 334 1.16 -7.12 -12.91
CA GLN A 334 0.97 -6.06 -11.94
C GLN A 334 1.80 -6.26 -10.67
N VAL A 335 2.01 -7.51 -10.26
CA VAL A 335 2.77 -7.84 -9.05
C VAL A 335 4.17 -8.31 -9.42
N ASN A 336 5.20 -7.72 -8.80
CA ASN A 336 6.60 -8.07 -9.01
C ASN A 336 6.88 -9.53 -8.56
N THR A 337 7.84 -10.22 -9.17
CA THR A 337 8.24 -11.59 -8.82
C THR A 337 8.62 -11.70 -7.35
N ASP A 338 9.34 -10.70 -6.83
CA ASP A 338 9.76 -10.67 -5.42
C ASP A 338 8.58 -10.52 -4.46
N MET A 339 7.56 -9.76 -4.85
CA MET A 339 6.33 -9.67 -4.05
C MET A 339 5.57 -10.99 -4.05
N LYS A 340 5.45 -11.65 -5.20
CA LYS A 340 4.79 -12.96 -5.30
C LYS A 340 5.51 -14.02 -4.47
N ALA A 341 6.84 -14.02 -4.48
CA ALA A 341 7.63 -14.94 -3.67
C ALA A 341 7.38 -14.77 -2.16
N ASN A 342 7.05 -13.55 -1.72
CA ASN A 342 6.76 -13.25 -0.32
C ASN A 342 5.26 -13.26 0.04
N MET A 343 4.37 -13.39 -0.96
CA MET A 343 2.91 -13.47 -0.80
C MET A 343 2.43 -14.90 -1.00
N SER A 344 2.54 -15.70 0.05
CA SER A 344 2.19 -17.13 0.01
C SER A 344 0.68 -17.40 0.02
N ILE A 345 -0.14 -16.46 0.52
CA ILE A 345 -1.60 -16.59 0.53
C ILE A 345 -2.15 -15.99 -0.75
N ASN A 346 -2.64 -16.84 -1.65
CA ASN A 346 -3.21 -16.42 -2.92
C ASN A 346 -4.71 -16.72 -2.93
N ILE A 347 -5.55 -15.69 -3.02
CA ILE A 347 -7.02 -15.82 -3.10
C ILE A 347 -7.47 -15.28 -4.46
N CYS A 348 -8.02 -16.15 -5.30
CA CYS A 348 -8.56 -15.75 -6.59
C CYS A 348 -10.09 -15.90 -6.58
N LEU A 349 -10.80 -14.78 -6.57
CA LEU A 349 -12.21 -14.73 -6.93
C LEU A 349 -12.33 -14.81 -8.47
N ARG A 350 -13.56 -14.69 -8.98
CA ARG A 350 -13.81 -14.69 -10.42
C ARG A 350 -12.93 -13.68 -11.17
N VAL A 351 -12.13 -14.18 -12.09
CA VAL A 351 -11.30 -13.41 -13.04
C VAL A 351 -11.86 -13.55 -14.46
N ARG A 352 -11.43 -12.69 -15.40
CA ARG A 352 -11.91 -12.73 -16.78
C ARG A 352 -11.25 -13.85 -17.57
N ASP A 353 -9.93 -13.99 -17.40
CA ASP A 353 -9.12 -14.86 -18.25
C ASP A 353 -8.49 -16.01 -17.47
N ALA A 354 -8.39 -17.18 -18.11
CA ALA A 354 -7.71 -18.35 -17.57
C ALA A 354 -6.24 -18.08 -17.21
N MET A 355 -5.57 -17.21 -17.97
CA MET A 355 -4.19 -16.79 -17.70
C MET A 355 -4.06 -16.03 -16.38
N GLN A 356 -5.02 -15.15 -16.05
CA GLN A 356 -5.04 -14.42 -14.77
C GLN A 356 -5.17 -15.38 -13.58
N SER A 357 -6.01 -16.39 -13.71
CA SER A 357 -6.17 -17.45 -12.70
C SER A 357 -4.87 -18.25 -12.56
N HIS A 358 -4.27 -18.64 -13.69
CA HIS A 358 -3.05 -19.44 -13.69
C HIS A 358 -1.87 -18.69 -13.06
N GLU A 359 -1.74 -17.40 -13.33
CA GLU A 359 -0.68 -16.56 -12.77
C GLU A 359 -0.71 -16.49 -11.25
N LEU A 360 -1.90 -16.51 -10.64
CA LEU A 360 -2.05 -16.40 -9.18
C LEU A 360 -2.10 -17.76 -8.49
N LEU A 361 -2.78 -18.75 -9.08
CA LEU A 361 -3.05 -20.04 -8.45
C LEU A 361 -2.25 -21.22 -9.02
N GLY A 362 -1.63 -21.06 -10.19
CA GLY A 362 -1.12 -22.18 -10.98
C GLY A 362 -2.23 -23.05 -11.60
N SER A 363 -3.46 -22.53 -11.67
CA SER A 363 -4.63 -23.22 -12.23
C SER A 363 -5.57 -22.24 -12.91
N GLN A 364 -6.34 -22.70 -13.90
CA GLN A 364 -7.32 -21.89 -14.63
C GLN A 364 -8.70 -21.82 -13.92
N ALA A 365 -8.85 -22.50 -12.78
CA ALA A 365 -10.15 -22.74 -12.14
C ALA A 365 -10.94 -21.48 -11.77
N ALA A 366 -10.27 -20.39 -11.38
CA ALA A 366 -10.98 -19.17 -10.97
C ALA A 366 -11.66 -18.42 -12.13
N ALA A 367 -11.20 -18.63 -13.37
CA ALA A 367 -11.86 -18.10 -14.55
C ALA A 367 -13.20 -18.80 -14.86
N SER A 368 -13.38 -20.03 -14.37
CA SER A 368 -14.61 -20.81 -14.56
C SER A 368 -15.70 -20.53 -13.51
N ILE A 369 -15.43 -19.65 -12.54
CA ILE A 369 -16.40 -19.27 -11.51
C ILE A 369 -17.59 -18.55 -12.16
N ASN A 370 -18.81 -19.01 -11.88
CA ASN A 370 -20.04 -18.42 -12.42
C ASN A 370 -20.19 -16.95 -11.96
N PRO A 371 -20.43 -15.99 -12.87
CA PRO A 371 -20.69 -14.59 -12.53
C PRO A 371 -21.82 -14.35 -11.52
N ASN A 372 -22.82 -15.24 -11.47
CA ASN A 372 -23.96 -15.13 -10.56
C ASN A 372 -23.65 -15.52 -9.11
N ASN A 373 -22.45 -16.02 -8.84
CA ASN A 373 -22.01 -16.46 -7.51
C ASN A 373 -20.86 -15.56 -6.99
N PRO A 374 -21.11 -14.27 -6.64
CA PRO A 374 -20.09 -13.44 -6.03
C PRO A 374 -19.63 -14.03 -4.69
N GLY A 375 -18.36 -13.81 -4.36
CA GLY A 375 -17.74 -14.40 -3.17
C GLY A 375 -17.25 -15.85 -3.34
N ALA A 376 -17.59 -16.52 -4.44
CA ALA A 376 -16.93 -17.77 -4.81
C ALA A 376 -15.45 -17.51 -5.13
N ALA A 377 -14.56 -18.30 -4.55
CA ALA A 377 -13.12 -18.13 -4.70
C ALA A 377 -12.37 -19.46 -4.59
N TYR A 378 -11.14 -19.45 -5.07
CA TYR A 378 -10.15 -20.48 -4.77
C TYR A 378 -9.00 -19.86 -3.98
N CYS A 379 -8.54 -20.55 -2.95
CA CYS A 379 -7.39 -20.13 -2.15
C CYS A 379 -6.26 -21.15 -2.28
N ASN A 380 -5.04 -20.66 -2.43
CA ASN A 380 -3.82 -21.44 -2.34
C ASN A 380 -2.94 -20.85 -1.24
N THR A 381 -2.62 -21.67 -0.24
CA THR A 381 -1.72 -21.33 0.88
C THR A 381 -0.38 -22.06 0.82
N GLY A 382 -0.09 -22.76 -0.28
CA GLY A 382 1.09 -23.62 -0.46
C GLY A 382 0.78 -25.12 -0.42
N ASP A 383 -0.28 -25.52 0.29
CA ASP A 383 -0.64 -26.93 0.49
C ASP A 383 -1.61 -27.49 -0.58
N GLY A 384 -2.04 -26.65 -1.52
CA GLY A 384 -3.00 -26.99 -2.55
C GLY A 384 -4.05 -25.90 -2.75
N ILE A 385 -4.94 -26.13 -3.72
CA ILE A 385 -5.99 -25.17 -4.08
C ILE A 385 -7.30 -25.64 -3.44
N VAL A 386 -7.89 -24.80 -2.60
CA VAL A 386 -9.15 -25.08 -1.90
C VAL A 386 -10.23 -24.14 -2.41
N ALA A 387 -11.37 -24.71 -2.82
CA ALA A 387 -12.57 -23.96 -3.13
C ALA A 387 -13.20 -23.41 -1.84
N LEU A 388 -13.60 -22.13 -1.87
CA LEU A 388 -14.32 -21.52 -0.79
C LEU A 388 -15.43 -20.58 -1.28
N GLN A 389 -16.45 -20.42 -0.44
CA GLN A 389 -17.44 -19.36 -0.58
C GLN A 389 -17.21 -18.35 0.56
N CYS A 390 -16.86 -17.12 0.17
CA CYS A 390 -16.57 -16.04 1.11
C CYS A 390 -17.83 -15.69 1.92
N SER A 391 -17.62 -15.43 3.20
CA SER A 391 -18.65 -14.91 4.08
C SER A 391 -18.94 -13.44 3.79
N GLN A 392 -20.18 -13.05 4.02
CA GLN A 392 -20.64 -11.67 3.94
C GLN A 392 -21.23 -11.25 5.28
N SER A 393 -20.94 -10.03 5.72
CA SER A 393 -21.65 -9.43 6.85
C SER A 393 -23.03 -8.95 6.41
N GLN A 394 -24.07 -9.38 7.11
CA GLN A 394 -25.44 -8.88 6.87
C GLN A 394 -25.61 -7.46 7.38
N ASN A 395 -24.99 -7.13 8.52
CA ASN A 395 -25.08 -5.81 9.12
C ASN A 395 -23.71 -5.34 9.64
N LYS A 396 -22.87 -4.91 8.69
CA LYS A 396 -21.52 -4.40 8.93
C LYS A 396 -21.49 -3.30 9.98
N ASN A 397 -22.43 -2.36 9.92
CA ASN A 397 -22.43 -1.19 10.80
C ASN A 397 -22.68 -1.60 12.26
N SER A 398 -23.62 -2.51 12.50
CA SER A 398 -23.85 -3.03 13.86
C SER A 398 -22.65 -3.81 14.40
N LEU A 399 -21.92 -4.56 13.56
CA LEU A 399 -20.69 -5.22 14.00
C LEU A 399 -19.57 -4.23 14.34
N ILE A 400 -19.41 -3.17 13.55
CA ILE A 400 -18.48 -2.07 13.82
C ILE A 400 -18.83 -1.38 15.15
N GLU A 401 -20.12 -1.10 15.39
CA GLU A 401 -20.60 -0.52 16.64
C GLU A 401 -20.33 -1.43 17.84
N ALA A 402 -20.58 -2.73 17.71
CA ALA A 402 -20.25 -3.70 18.75
C ALA A 402 -18.76 -3.69 19.11
N ILE A 403 -17.87 -3.62 18.11
CA ILE A 403 -16.42 -3.52 18.31
C ILE A 403 -16.03 -2.18 18.96
N LYS A 404 -16.64 -1.06 18.56
CA LYS A 404 -16.42 0.26 19.19
C LYS A 404 -16.84 0.26 20.66
N LEU A 405 -18.00 -0.31 20.98
CA LEU A 405 -18.48 -0.44 22.35
C LEU A 405 -17.54 -1.31 23.19
N ALA A 406 -17.06 -2.43 22.64
CA ALA A 406 -16.04 -3.24 23.29
C ALA A 406 -14.74 -2.46 23.55
N GLY A 407 -14.29 -1.65 22.59
CA GLY A 407 -13.13 -0.76 22.74
C GLY A 407 -13.31 0.25 23.87
N LYS A 408 -14.49 0.89 23.95
CA LYS A 408 -14.85 1.80 25.05
C LYS A 408 -14.87 1.09 26.40
N PHE A 409 -15.43 -0.12 26.47
CA PHE A 409 -15.45 -0.94 27.69
C PHE A 409 -14.03 -1.28 28.19
N TYR A 410 -13.10 -1.56 27.28
CA TYR A 410 -11.68 -1.77 27.59
C TYR A 410 -10.91 -0.47 27.91
N CYS A 411 -11.61 0.67 27.98
CA CYS A 411 -11.02 2.01 28.09
C CYS A 411 -9.90 2.24 27.07
N TYR A 412 -10.00 1.61 25.90
CA TYR A 412 -8.97 1.72 24.88
C TYR A 412 -9.06 3.12 24.24
N LYS A 413 -8.00 3.91 24.42
CA LYS A 413 -7.84 5.18 23.73
C LYS A 413 -7.41 4.89 22.29
N ALA A 414 -8.05 5.55 21.32
CA ALA A 414 -7.70 5.41 19.91
C ALA A 414 -6.18 5.59 19.73
N PRO A 415 -5.53 4.74 18.91
CA PRO A 415 -4.09 4.77 18.75
C PRO A 415 -3.67 6.09 18.11
N LYS A 416 -2.41 6.48 18.31
CA LYS A 416 -1.81 7.56 17.52
C LYS A 416 -1.89 7.16 16.05
N GLN A 417 -2.43 8.04 15.21
CA GLN A 417 -2.42 7.82 13.76
C GLN A 417 -0.97 7.73 13.30
N LEU A 418 -0.71 6.80 12.38
CA LEU A 418 0.61 6.56 11.82
C LEU A 418 1.06 7.72 10.94
N PHE A 419 0.10 8.29 10.22
CA PHE A 419 0.23 9.43 9.34
C PHE A 419 -1.04 10.28 9.41
N SER A 420 -0.91 11.56 9.08
CA SER A 420 -2.05 12.48 9.01
C SER A 420 -2.51 12.72 7.57
N ALA A 421 -3.66 13.36 7.41
CA ALA A 421 -3.98 13.99 6.13
C ALA A 421 -2.94 15.11 5.81
N PRO A 422 -2.76 15.47 4.51
CA PRO A 422 -2.01 16.67 4.14
C PRO A 422 -2.56 17.93 4.80
N LEU A 423 -1.71 18.96 4.93
CA LEU A 423 -2.13 20.26 5.43
C LEU A 423 -3.36 20.77 4.66
N PRO A 424 -4.43 21.17 5.37
CA PRO A 424 -5.64 21.68 4.72
C PRO A 424 -5.38 23.05 4.08
N ARG A 425 -6.18 23.41 3.07
CA ARG A 425 -6.12 24.76 2.45
C ARG A 425 -6.55 25.86 3.42
N TYR A 426 -7.51 25.56 4.29
CA TYR A 426 -8.00 26.46 5.31
C TYR A 426 -7.91 25.79 6.66
N LEU A 427 -7.34 26.49 7.64
CA LEU A 427 -7.21 26.01 9.00
C LEU A 427 -8.08 26.85 9.93
N ASN A 428 -9.02 26.21 10.61
CA ASN A 428 -9.86 26.80 11.64
C ASN A 428 -9.53 26.22 13.02
N ASN A 429 -10.06 26.84 14.09
CA ASN A 429 -9.83 26.39 15.46
C ASN A 429 -10.33 24.95 15.72
N SER A 430 -11.44 24.54 15.11
CA SER A 430 -11.97 23.19 15.31
C SER A 430 -11.06 22.11 14.72
N THR A 431 -10.43 22.37 13.57
CA THR A 431 -9.44 21.46 12.96
C THR A 431 -8.13 21.50 13.73
N LEU A 432 -7.67 22.68 14.14
CA LEU A 432 -6.47 22.85 14.97
C LEU A 432 -6.56 22.03 16.26
N ASN A 433 -7.69 22.09 16.95
CA ASN A 433 -7.94 21.37 18.21
C ASN A 433 -7.89 19.85 18.08
N ARG A 434 -8.07 19.28 16.87
CA ARG A 434 -7.92 17.81 16.67
C ARG A 434 -6.47 17.36 16.82
N TYR A 435 -5.54 18.24 16.48
CA TYR A 435 -4.10 17.98 16.54
C TYR A 435 -3.46 18.52 17.83
N CYS A 436 -4.12 19.46 18.51
CA CYS A 436 -3.67 20.00 19.78
C CYS A 436 -4.13 19.12 20.96
N LYS A 437 -3.30 18.15 21.38
CA LYS A 437 -3.71 17.16 22.40
C LYS A 437 -3.35 17.55 23.84
N ASN A 438 -2.34 18.40 24.06
CA ASN A 438 -1.88 18.79 25.40
C ASN A 438 -1.52 20.28 25.42
N THR A 439 -2.29 21.10 26.14
CA THR A 439 -2.00 22.52 26.37
C THR A 439 -1.00 22.78 27.50
N GLU A 440 -0.72 21.76 28.32
CA GLU A 440 -0.02 21.91 29.62
C GLU A 440 1.49 22.12 29.51
N ASN A 441 2.13 21.79 28.37
CA ASN A 441 3.57 21.95 28.14
C ASN A 441 3.87 22.79 26.88
N ARG A 442 3.16 23.91 26.68
CA ARG A 442 3.61 24.89 25.69
C ARG A 442 4.78 25.65 26.28
N GLU A 443 6.00 25.18 25.98
CA GLU A 443 7.21 25.99 26.13
C GLU A 443 6.98 27.37 25.48
N SER A 444 7.65 28.40 26.00
CA SER A 444 7.53 29.82 25.63
C SER A 444 7.43 30.06 24.11
N GLY A 445 6.21 30.06 23.57
CA GLY A 445 5.97 30.17 22.13
C GLY A 445 4.49 30.32 21.78
N LEU A 446 4.24 30.94 20.62
CA LEU A 446 2.90 31.30 20.17
C LEU A 446 2.37 30.25 19.19
N LEU A 447 1.19 29.70 19.45
CA LEU A 447 0.54 28.80 18.51
C LEU A 447 0.03 29.58 17.29
N ILE A 448 0.58 29.32 16.11
CA ILE A 448 0.24 30.04 14.87
C ILE A 448 -0.50 29.18 13.83
N GLY A 449 -0.54 27.87 13.99
CA GLY A 449 -1.19 26.96 13.02
C GLY A 449 -0.77 25.50 13.15
N LEU A 450 -0.70 24.80 12.01
CA LEU A 450 -0.20 23.41 11.91
C LEU A 450 1.08 23.34 11.10
N LYS A 451 2.06 22.56 11.56
CA LYS A 451 3.28 22.21 10.84
C LYS A 451 3.19 20.79 10.29
N ASP A 452 3.85 20.55 9.17
CA ASP A 452 3.90 19.28 8.45
C ASP A 452 5.35 18.80 8.36
N ASP A 453 5.64 17.63 8.94
CA ASP A 453 6.94 16.96 8.85
C ASP A 453 7.05 16.01 7.64
N GLY A 454 6.02 16.00 6.78
CA GLY A 454 5.88 15.09 5.64
C GLY A 454 5.12 13.81 5.95
N ILE A 455 4.90 13.47 7.22
CA ILE A 455 4.17 12.27 7.67
C ILE A 455 2.99 12.63 8.58
N ASN A 456 3.20 13.52 9.55
CA ASN A 456 2.25 13.92 10.56
C ASN A 456 2.13 15.44 10.65
N LEU A 457 0.90 15.89 10.88
CA LEU A 457 0.61 17.25 11.29
C LEU A 457 0.80 17.38 12.80
N SER A 458 1.41 18.49 13.21
CA SER A 458 1.56 18.85 14.62
C SER A 458 1.41 20.36 14.81
N GLU A 459 1.40 20.82 16.07
CA GLU A 459 1.28 22.23 16.39
C GLU A 459 2.43 23.05 15.79
N ALA A 460 2.09 24.15 15.11
CA ALA A 460 3.05 25.16 14.69
C ALA A 460 3.23 26.17 15.81
N ILE A 461 4.33 26.05 16.54
CA ILE A 461 4.69 26.96 17.63
C ILE A 461 5.76 27.91 17.10
N LEU A 462 5.47 29.21 17.16
CA LEU A 462 6.39 30.29 16.85
C LEU A 462 7.23 30.59 18.10
N PRO A 463 8.54 30.29 18.09
CA PRO A 463 9.40 30.60 19.22
C PRO A 463 9.63 32.12 19.31
N THR A 464 9.33 32.70 20.46
CA THR A 464 9.55 34.14 20.74
C THR A 464 10.87 34.40 21.47
N ASN A 465 11.56 33.36 21.92
CA ASN A 465 12.82 33.43 22.66
C ASN A 465 14.08 33.28 21.78
N LEU A 466 13.92 32.98 20.49
CA LEU A 466 15.05 32.73 19.59
C LEU A 466 15.61 34.00 18.94
N GLY A 467 15.02 35.18 19.20
CA GLY A 467 15.41 36.46 18.60
C GLY A 467 14.37 36.97 17.60
N ASN A 468 14.77 37.90 16.72
CA ASN A 468 13.82 38.54 15.80
C ASN A 468 13.24 37.57 14.78
N ILE A 469 12.04 37.91 14.32
CA ILE A 469 11.20 37.07 13.45
C ILE A 469 10.93 37.85 12.16
N ALA A 470 11.43 37.35 11.04
CA ALA A 470 11.16 37.93 9.72
C ALA A 470 10.01 37.18 9.03
N ILE A 471 8.98 37.90 8.58
CA ILE A 471 7.86 37.37 7.79
C ILE A 471 8.03 37.87 6.36
N ILE A 472 8.41 36.99 5.44
CA ILE A 472 8.84 37.36 4.08
C ILE A 472 7.87 36.78 3.07
N GLY A 473 7.38 37.60 2.14
CA GLY A 473 6.55 37.09 1.04
C GLY A 473 5.82 38.16 0.26
N ALA A 474 5.39 37.78 -0.95
CA ALA A 474 4.61 38.66 -1.81
C ALA A 474 3.27 39.10 -1.18
N SER A 475 2.67 40.15 -1.76
CA SER A 475 1.35 40.65 -1.36
C SER A 475 0.27 39.57 -1.47
N LYS A 476 -0.75 39.64 -0.60
CA LYS A 476 -1.92 38.73 -0.57
C LYS A 476 -1.62 37.25 -0.23
N ARG A 477 -0.42 36.92 0.27
CA ARG A 477 -0.08 35.56 0.71
C ARG A 477 -0.53 35.20 2.14
N GLY A 478 -0.91 36.18 2.95
CA GLY A 478 -1.41 35.97 4.32
C GLY A 478 -0.54 36.57 5.44
N LYS A 479 0.42 37.45 5.12
CA LYS A 479 1.29 38.14 6.09
C LYS A 479 0.51 38.88 7.19
N THR A 480 -0.44 39.75 6.80
CA THR A 480 -1.29 40.48 7.74
C THR A 480 -2.14 39.56 8.61
N ASN A 481 -2.65 38.45 8.05
CA ASN A 481 -3.38 37.45 8.83
C ASN A 481 -2.47 36.78 9.88
N LEU A 482 -1.23 36.44 9.53
CA LEU A 482 -0.26 35.90 10.48
C LEU A 482 0.02 36.87 11.64
N ILE A 483 0.15 38.17 11.37
CA ILE A 483 0.29 39.17 12.44
C ILE A 483 -0.94 39.18 13.35
N ASN A 484 -2.15 39.09 12.78
CA ASN A 484 -3.36 39.02 13.59
C ASN A 484 -3.40 37.74 14.45
N VAL A 485 -2.92 36.60 13.93
CA VAL A 485 -2.73 35.35 14.71
C VAL A 485 -1.75 35.56 15.84
N ILE A 486 -0.60 36.17 15.59
CA ILE A 486 0.41 36.47 16.62
C ILE A 486 -0.19 37.38 17.70
N LYS A 487 -0.84 38.49 17.32
CA LYS A 487 -1.50 39.42 18.24
C LYS A 487 -2.55 38.74 19.11
N ASN A 488 -3.37 37.87 18.51
CA ASN A 488 -4.40 37.13 19.24
C ASN A 488 -3.79 36.07 20.18
N ALA A 489 -2.75 35.36 19.74
CA ALA A 489 -2.06 34.37 20.57
C ALA A 489 -1.43 35.00 21.82
N ILE A 490 -0.83 36.18 21.70
CA ILE A 490 -0.26 36.94 22.83
C ILE A 490 -1.34 37.33 23.83
N LYS A 491 -2.47 37.86 23.34
CA LYS A 491 -3.63 38.22 24.18
C LYS A 491 -4.17 37.02 24.96
N LEU A 492 -4.23 35.85 24.34
CA LEU A 492 -4.75 34.63 24.97
C LEU A 492 -3.79 34.02 25.99
N GLN A 493 -2.48 34.15 25.80
CA GLN A 493 -1.48 33.57 26.70
C GLN A 493 -1.11 34.47 27.88
N ASN A 494 -1.70 35.67 28.00
CA ASN A 494 -1.33 36.68 29.02
C ASN A 494 0.19 36.92 29.10
N GLN A 495 0.92 36.74 28.01
CA GLN A 495 2.34 37.07 27.97
C GLN A 495 2.49 38.59 28.03
N ASP A 496 3.41 39.07 28.86
CA ASP A 496 3.77 40.49 28.91
C ASP A 496 4.20 40.93 27.51
N SER A 497 3.34 41.69 26.84
CA SER A 497 3.57 42.26 25.51
C SER A 497 4.67 43.34 25.49
N LYS A 498 5.28 43.61 26.64
CA LYS A 498 6.25 44.70 26.84
C LYS A 498 7.53 44.56 26.00
N ASN A 499 7.87 43.34 25.58
CA ASN A 499 9.13 43.06 24.87
C ASN A 499 8.94 42.66 23.40
N LEU A 500 7.73 42.80 22.82
CA LEU A 500 7.48 42.45 21.42
C LEU A 500 7.15 43.69 20.59
N TYR A 501 7.92 43.94 19.53
CA TYR A 501 7.65 45.00 18.56
C TYR A 501 7.20 44.40 17.24
N ILE A 502 6.02 44.78 16.74
CA ILE A 502 5.45 44.23 15.51
C ILE A 502 5.36 45.33 14.44
N ASN A 503 5.86 45.04 13.24
CA ASN A 503 5.75 45.89 12.06
C ASN A 503 5.21 45.10 10.85
N ASP A 504 4.10 45.54 10.26
CA ASP A 504 3.43 44.84 9.13
C ASP A 504 4.00 45.20 7.75
N ASP A 505 4.83 46.24 7.64
CA ASP A 505 5.51 46.58 6.40
C ASP A 505 6.84 47.32 6.67
N ALA A 506 7.92 46.55 6.62
CA ALA A 506 9.27 47.01 6.90
C ALA A 506 10.11 47.22 5.63
N ASP A 507 9.56 47.02 4.42
CA ASP A 507 10.35 47.07 3.18
C ASP A 507 11.08 48.41 3.03
N LEU A 508 10.34 49.50 3.18
CA LEU A 508 10.86 50.87 3.15
C LEU A 508 11.72 51.20 4.37
N LEU A 509 11.43 50.63 5.54
CA LEU A 509 12.14 50.93 6.79
C LEU A 509 13.51 50.24 6.88
N LEU A 510 13.71 49.16 6.14
CA LEU A 510 14.97 48.42 6.08
C LEU A 510 15.92 48.96 5.00
N GLU A 511 15.52 49.99 4.24
CA GLU A 511 16.37 50.58 3.22
C GLU A 511 17.66 51.17 3.82
N PRO A 512 18.85 50.78 3.29
CA PRO A 512 20.15 51.18 3.80
C PRO A 512 20.40 52.65 4.10
N PHE A 513 19.86 53.53 3.27
CA PHE A 513 20.17 54.96 3.23
C PHE A 513 19.01 55.81 3.73
N ARG A 514 17.95 55.18 4.21
CA ARG A 514 16.80 55.90 4.74
C ARG A 514 17.10 56.36 6.16
N SER A 515 16.95 57.66 6.39
CA SER A 515 17.29 58.31 7.67
C SER A 515 16.05 58.77 8.46
N ASP A 516 14.85 58.33 8.06
CA ASP A 516 13.62 58.65 8.77
C ASP A 516 13.66 58.13 10.22
N GLU A 517 13.08 58.88 11.15
CA GLU A 517 13.03 58.54 12.58
C GLU A 517 12.53 57.11 12.84
N LYS A 518 11.50 56.68 12.10
CA LYS A 518 10.94 55.32 12.18
C LYS A 518 11.90 54.22 11.71
N SER A 519 12.73 54.51 10.70
CA SER A 519 13.74 53.55 10.21
C SER A 519 14.86 53.38 11.24
N GLN A 520 15.31 54.49 11.85
CA GLN A 520 16.28 54.45 12.95
C GLN A 520 15.73 53.70 14.17
N GLU A 521 14.46 53.92 14.53
CA GLU A 521 13.80 53.21 15.63
C GLU A 521 13.78 51.70 15.40
N LEU A 522 13.38 51.24 14.20
CA LEU A 522 13.38 49.82 13.85
C LEU A 522 14.79 49.23 13.91
N GLN A 523 15.79 49.91 13.35
CA GLN A 523 17.19 49.45 13.37
C GLN A 523 17.76 49.36 14.79
N CYS A 524 17.41 50.29 15.68
CA CYS A 524 17.79 50.23 17.09
C CYS A 524 17.14 49.03 17.79
N LYS A 525 15.85 48.79 17.56
CA LYS A 525 15.13 47.65 18.14
C LYS A 525 15.63 46.30 17.63
N LEU A 526 16.00 46.19 16.35
CA LEU A 526 16.56 44.97 15.79
C LEU A 526 17.90 44.56 16.44
N LYS A 527 18.65 45.53 16.98
CA LYS A 527 19.91 45.30 17.71
C LYS A 527 19.72 45.05 19.20
N ASP A 528 18.55 45.37 19.75
CA ASP A 528 18.26 45.18 21.16
C ASP A 528 17.95 43.72 21.45
N SER A 529 18.74 43.09 22.35
CA SER A 529 18.54 41.70 22.75
C SER A 529 17.32 41.51 23.66
N LYS A 530 16.77 42.58 24.24
CA LYS A 530 15.60 42.52 25.14
C LYS A 530 14.28 42.55 24.38
N THR A 531 14.26 43.14 23.18
CA THR A 531 13.07 43.29 22.37
C THR A 531 13.09 42.28 21.24
N THR A 532 12.05 41.44 21.16
CA THR A 532 11.84 40.59 19.98
C THR A 532 11.10 41.39 18.91
N VAL A 533 11.72 41.59 17.76
CA VAL A 533 11.11 42.29 16.64
C VAL A 533 10.48 41.29 15.68
N VAL A 534 9.18 41.44 15.41
CA VAL A 534 8.47 40.74 14.34
C VAL A 534 8.22 41.74 13.21
N PHE A 535 8.77 41.50 12.03
CA PHE A 535 8.60 42.41 10.91
C PHE A 535 8.25 41.68 9.62
N CYS A 536 7.41 42.32 8.81
CA CYS A 536 7.01 41.84 7.49
C CYS A 536 7.82 42.53 6.39
N ALA A 537 8.25 41.76 5.39
CA ALA A 537 8.91 42.26 4.18
C ALA A 537 8.34 41.55 2.95
N GLN A 538 8.37 42.19 1.78
CA GLN A 538 8.06 41.54 0.51
C GLN A 538 9.21 40.64 0.08
N ASN A 539 10.44 41.15 0.19
CA ASN A 539 11.65 40.47 -0.30
C ASN A 539 12.76 40.49 0.76
N ALA A 540 13.66 39.51 0.74
CA ALA A 540 14.80 39.47 1.65
C ALA A 540 15.95 40.43 1.29
N ARG A 541 15.83 41.24 0.22
CA ARG A 541 16.91 42.10 -0.30
C ARG A 541 17.55 42.99 0.76
N HIS A 542 16.76 43.48 1.71
CA HIS A 542 17.19 44.42 2.73
C HIS A 542 17.44 43.75 4.10
N ILE A 543 17.30 42.43 4.19
CA ILE A 543 17.68 41.64 5.37
C ILE A 543 19.18 41.36 5.27
N ARG A 544 19.97 42.34 5.69
CA ARG A 544 21.43 42.38 5.48
C ARG A 544 22.20 41.26 6.19
N ILE A 545 21.67 40.73 7.28
CA ILE A 545 22.35 39.70 8.08
C ILE A 545 21.33 38.61 8.46
N PRO A 546 21.51 37.37 7.97
CA PRO A 546 20.71 36.22 8.37
C PRO A 546 20.57 36.05 9.90
N GLU A 547 21.63 36.37 10.64
CA GLU A 547 21.72 36.30 12.11
C GLU A 547 20.80 37.30 12.82
N GLN A 548 20.39 38.39 12.17
CA GLN A 548 19.46 39.37 12.76
C GLN A 548 18.03 38.84 12.83
N ALA A 549 17.69 37.81 12.04
CA ALA A 549 16.39 37.17 12.03
C ALA A 549 16.57 35.64 11.97
N PRO A 550 16.90 34.99 13.10
CA PRO A 550 17.11 33.54 13.18
C PRO A 550 15.82 32.74 12.94
N VAL A 551 14.66 33.35 13.17
CA VAL A 551 13.35 32.78 12.84
C VAL A 551 12.82 33.47 11.59
N ARG A 552 12.48 32.70 10.55
CA ARG A 552 11.91 33.23 9.31
C ARG A 552 10.65 32.48 8.94
N ILE A 553 9.60 33.21 8.60
CA ILE A 553 8.38 32.67 8.02
C ILE A 553 8.30 33.16 6.58
N ILE A 554 8.54 32.25 5.65
CA ILE A 554 8.63 32.55 4.23
C ILE A 554 7.37 32.05 3.53
N PHE A 555 6.67 32.93 2.85
CA PHE A 555 5.62 32.54 1.92
C PHE A 555 6.27 32.26 0.56
N PRO A 556 6.36 30.98 0.15
CA PRO A 556 7.11 30.61 -1.05
C PRO A 556 6.46 31.20 -2.30
N THR A 557 7.33 31.54 -3.26
CA THR A 557 6.99 32.22 -4.52
C THR A 557 6.73 31.23 -5.65
N GLY A 558 7.33 30.03 -5.58
CA GLY A 558 7.30 29.03 -6.65
C GLY A 558 8.46 29.14 -7.63
N ASP A 559 9.26 30.21 -7.56
CA ASP A 559 10.54 30.29 -8.25
C ASP A 559 11.65 29.69 -7.37
N CYS A 560 12.24 28.59 -7.84
CA CYS A 560 13.25 27.85 -7.09
C CYS A 560 14.48 28.70 -6.77
N ALA A 561 14.88 29.62 -7.66
CA ALA A 561 16.04 30.48 -7.43
C ALA A 561 15.75 31.47 -6.30
N THR A 562 14.62 32.17 -6.38
CA THR A 562 14.18 33.11 -5.34
C THR A 562 13.97 32.40 -4.01
N ASP A 563 13.24 31.29 -3.98
CA ASP A 563 12.92 30.56 -2.74
C ASP A 563 14.17 29.94 -2.09
N SER A 564 15.15 29.50 -2.89
CA SER A 564 16.46 29.06 -2.39
C SER A 564 17.26 30.23 -1.80
N MET A 565 17.21 31.42 -2.41
CA MET A 565 17.86 32.62 -1.85
C MET A 565 17.24 33.06 -0.52
N LEU A 566 15.95 32.78 -0.30
CA LEU A 566 15.28 33.01 0.98
C LEU A 566 15.71 32.02 2.08
N GLY A 567 16.47 30.98 1.72
CA GLY A 567 17.02 29.99 2.62
C GLY A 567 16.19 28.71 2.75
N ILE A 568 15.20 28.51 1.87
CA ILE A 568 14.40 27.27 1.88
C ILE A 568 15.29 26.10 1.39
N PRO A 569 15.40 24.99 2.16
CA PRO A 569 16.21 23.85 1.74
C PRO A 569 15.73 23.21 0.43
N ALA A 570 16.67 22.79 -0.42
CA ALA A 570 16.36 22.18 -1.72
C ALA A 570 15.46 20.93 -1.61
N ASP A 571 15.62 20.13 -0.56
CA ASP A 571 14.80 18.95 -0.34
C ASP A 571 13.35 19.31 -0.01
N LEU A 572 13.13 20.38 0.75
CA LEU A 572 11.79 20.88 1.03
C LEU A 572 11.16 21.46 -0.24
N LEU A 573 11.91 22.23 -1.04
CA LEU A 573 11.42 22.78 -2.32
C LEU A 573 10.91 21.70 -3.27
N LYS A 574 11.60 20.55 -3.37
CA LYS A 574 11.17 19.41 -4.21
C LYS A 574 9.84 18.81 -3.77
N THR A 575 9.43 19.00 -2.52
CA THR A 575 8.16 18.47 -2.00
C THR A 575 6.97 19.41 -2.18
N LEU A 576 7.24 20.70 -2.44
CA LEU A 576 6.19 21.70 -2.60
C LEU A 576 5.46 21.53 -3.93
N SER A 577 4.17 21.80 -3.90
CA SER A 577 3.31 21.74 -5.07
C SER A 577 2.79 23.12 -5.47
N VAL A 578 2.20 23.22 -6.67
CA VAL A 578 1.52 24.44 -7.15
C VAL A 578 0.49 24.95 -6.14
N GLU A 579 -0.22 24.04 -5.47
CA GLU A 579 -1.21 24.40 -4.44
C GLU A 579 -0.57 25.09 -3.24
N ASP A 580 0.66 24.72 -2.86
CA ASP A 580 1.35 25.31 -1.71
C ASP A 580 1.75 26.77 -2.02
N TYR A 581 2.13 27.04 -3.27
CA TYR A 581 2.45 28.39 -3.75
C TYR A 581 1.22 29.28 -3.94
N GLN A 582 0.02 28.71 -4.03
CA GLN A 582 -1.21 29.48 -4.27
C GLN A 582 -2.07 29.65 -3.02
N THR A 583 -1.99 28.71 -2.07
CA THR A 583 -2.81 28.73 -0.86
C THR A 583 -2.40 29.88 0.06
N PRO A 584 -3.30 30.82 0.41
CA PRO A 584 -3.02 31.84 1.41
C PRO A 584 -2.81 31.23 2.79
N GLY A 585 -1.86 31.76 3.56
CA GLY A 585 -1.49 31.20 4.86
C GLY A 585 -0.60 29.95 4.79
N ARG A 586 -0.28 29.45 3.59
CA ARG A 586 0.74 28.41 3.41
C ARG A 586 2.12 29.05 3.40
N CYS A 587 2.96 28.67 4.36
CA CYS A 587 4.30 29.25 4.52
C CYS A 587 5.29 28.19 5.01
N ILE A 588 6.56 28.54 5.04
CA ILE A 588 7.65 27.73 5.57
C ILE A 588 8.26 28.48 6.74
N MET A 589 8.36 27.82 7.89
CA MET A 589 9.05 28.35 9.06
C MET A 589 10.42 27.73 9.12
N ILE A 590 11.43 28.59 9.07
CA ILE A 590 12.83 28.27 9.22
C ILE A 590 13.25 28.75 10.61
N ILE A 591 13.77 27.82 11.40
CA ILE A 591 14.42 28.07 12.68
C ILE A 591 15.80 27.39 12.63
N PRO A 592 16.73 27.71 13.54
CA PRO A 592 18.03 27.05 13.58
C PRO A 592 17.87 25.51 13.58
N GLY A 593 18.44 24.86 12.56
CA GLY A 593 18.42 23.41 12.41
C GLY A 593 17.13 22.78 11.84
N SER A 594 16.08 23.55 11.52
CA SER A 594 14.90 22.96 10.86
C SER A 594 14.11 23.93 9.98
N ALA A 595 13.48 23.37 8.95
CA ALA A 595 12.54 24.07 8.07
C ALA A 595 11.30 23.19 7.86
N ASN A 596 10.11 23.72 8.14
CA ASN A 596 8.87 22.96 8.03
C ASN A 596 7.81 23.73 7.25
N LEU A 597 7.00 23.02 6.47
CA LEU A 597 5.82 23.57 5.80
C LEU A 597 4.69 23.74 6.82
N LEU A 598 3.96 24.86 6.76
CA LEU A 598 2.89 25.16 7.71
C LEU A 598 1.67 25.73 7.01
N GLN A 599 0.51 25.48 7.64
CA GLN A 599 -0.70 26.23 7.38
C GLN A 599 -1.03 27.10 8.59
N ILE A 600 -1.09 28.41 8.36
CA ILE A 600 -1.44 29.40 9.38
C ILE A 600 -2.94 29.35 9.67
N LEU A 601 -3.30 29.57 10.93
CA LEU A 601 -4.69 29.70 11.37
C LEU A 601 -5.39 30.87 10.65
N SER A 602 -6.59 30.64 10.14
CA SER A 602 -7.42 31.68 9.54
C SER A 602 -8.51 32.07 10.53
N PHE A 603 -8.62 33.38 10.81
CA PHE A 603 -9.82 33.94 11.41
C PHE A 603 -10.71 34.40 10.25
N THR A 604 -11.81 33.70 10.05
CA THR A 604 -12.92 34.17 9.21
C THR A 604 -13.72 35.22 9.95
#